data_AF-A0AAW1EUM5-F1
#
_entry.id   AF-A0AAW1EUM5-F1
#
_cell.length_a   1.000
_cell.length_b   1.000
_cell.length_c   1.000
_cell.angle_alpha   90.00
_cell.angle_beta   90.00
_cell.angle_gamma   90.00
#
_symmetry.space_group_name_H-M   'P 1'
#
loop_
_entity.id
_entity.type
_entity.pdbx_description
1 polymer ?
#
loop_
_entity_poly.entity_id
_entity_poly.type
_entity_poly.pdbx_seq_one_letter_code
_entity_poly.pdbx_strand_id
1 'polypeptide(L)'
;MSLCGSFLSDEQFLCSICLDVFTNPSSTPCGHSFCMACISRYWDGAKLCQCPLCKKTFQKRPELQINRTLREITDQFRSMTAGGNEKRGGRGGGGGGGGGGGISDDLIDELKKKLPRPPLQKSTTMSCETQGVSILTPPCTTSLASSVPNDSPIAGLTNPSGPPPPLPPYSRGRRRFTMSGAATSSRLPVCEIHHRGIVIYCRTDGVCICPQCETEDHHDHDTVTLEAEWMETKDQLSASEQEVQGMIRRRIRKIEEIKLSATELELAVERQTAGSVCLFSELVSAIERSQAELMEVMEMSRRAATHQADAMVRQLELEVEELRRRESALAELAQSDDYMHCVKTFPILSSPPPAKDWSEVSMNSDLGTGTIYRSLAAVVERFQEELLIVAETGFPASVLEPSPVRYQPRMRRVEEYAVDVTLDGHTAHARLILSEDLKSVRCGDRHQPLPDNPERFDRVVCVIGREAISSGRHYWEVEVGGKTDWDLGVARQSINRKGKIEVTPSNGYWFLSLRDRKKYAFRSEPSTDVHLNLRPQRIGIFVDFEKGQVSFYNVDAKIHIYTFEDTFSECIFPFFSPCTNKSGKNDGPLIITPVNWTE
;
A
#
# COMPACT_ATOMS: atom_id res chain seq x y z
N MET A 1 -3.00 -39.18 5.86
CA MET A 1 -3.27 -37.78 6.24
C MET A 1 -3.43 -36.98 4.96
N SER A 2 -4.47 -36.16 4.83
CA SER A 2 -4.72 -35.36 3.62
C SER A 2 -4.18 -33.95 3.81
N LEU A 3 -3.12 -33.60 3.09
CA LEU A 3 -2.52 -32.26 3.05
C LEU A 3 -2.24 -31.86 1.60
N CYS A 4 -3.30 -31.70 0.82
CA CYS A 4 -3.30 -30.81 -0.35
C CYS A 4 -4.74 -30.41 -0.66
N GLY A 5 -5.22 -29.36 0.00
CA GLY A 5 -6.52 -28.75 -0.25
C GLY A 5 -6.33 -27.23 -0.39
N SER A 6 -6.59 -26.72 -1.59
CA SER A 6 -6.78 -25.31 -1.93
C SER A 6 -5.75 -24.30 -1.39
N PHE A 7 -4.68 -24.04 -2.15
CA PHE A 7 -3.98 -22.75 -2.13
C PHE A 7 -4.21 -21.90 -3.40
N LEU A 8 -4.92 -22.45 -4.39
CA LEU A 8 -5.43 -21.76 -5.57
C LEU A 8 -6.90 -22.15 -5.71
N SER A 9 -7.79 -21.18 -5.90
CA SER A 9 -9.21 -21.43 -6.22
C SER A 9 -9.41 -21.48 -7.73
N ASP A 10 -10.24 -22.40 -8.20
CA ASP A 10 -10.52 -22.64 -9.63
C ASP A 10 -10.88 -21.35 -10.39
N GLU A 11 -11.54 -20.42 -9.70
CA GLU A 11 -11.99 -19.11 -10.20
C GLU A 11 -10.84 -18.22 -10.74
N GLN A 12 -9.60 -18.40 -10.27
CA GLN A 12 -8.46 -17.56 -10.67
C GLN A 12 -7.99 -17.81 -12.12
N PHE A 13 -8.38 -18.94 -12.72
CA PHE A 13 -7.95 -19.34 -14.06
C PHE A 13 -9.07 -19.32 -15.10
N LEU A 14 -10.28 -18.86 -14.74
CA LEU A 14 -11.44 -18.85 -15.64
C LEU A 14 -11.47 -17.62 -16.55
N CYS A 15 -11.79 -17.84 -17.82
CA CYS A 15 -12.14 -16.77 -18.74
C CYS A 15 -13.60 -16.34 -18.53
N SER A 16 -13.80 -15.11 -18.08
CA SER A 16 -15.13 -14.52 -17.85
C SER A 16 -16.03 -14.33 -19.09
N ILE A 17 -15.60 -14.74 -20.28
CA ILE A 17 -16.46 -14.83 -21.48
C ILE A 17 -17.05 -16.23 -21.65
N CYS A 18 -16.21 -17.28 -21.63
CA CYS A 18 -16.66 -18.67 -21.82
C CYS A 18 -16.91 -19.43 -20.51
N LEU A 19 -16.58 -18.83 -19.37
CA LEU A 19 -16.70 -19.37 -18.01
C LEU A 19 -15.96 -20.70 -17.80
N ASP A 20 -14.90 -20.92 -18.57
CA ASP A 20 -14.02 -22.09 -18.55
C ASP A 20 -12.56 -21.61 -18.40
N VAL A 21 -11.68 -22.48 -17.92
CA VAL A 21 -10.25 -22.22 -17.73
C VAL A 21 -9.63 -21.68 -19.03
N PHE A 22 -8.70 -20.73 -18.95
CA PHE A 22 -8.18 -20.02 -20.13
C PHE A 22 -7.58 -20.94 -21.21
N THR A 23 -8.20 -21.02 -22.38
CA THR A 23 -7.59 -21.63 -23.57
C THR A 23 -6.90 -20.55 -24.39
N ASN A 24 -5.58 -20.67 -24.58
CA ASN A 24 -4.76 -19.66 -25.24
C ASN A 24 -4.97 -18.24 -24.63
N PRO A 25 -4.71 -18.06 -23.30
CA PRO A 25 -4.91 -16.78 -22.62
C PRO A 25 -4.17 -15.63 -23.30
N SER A 26 -4.81 -14.48 -23.34
CA SER A 26 -4.28 -13.22 -23.87
C SER A 26 -4.70 -12.07 -22.97
N SER A 27 -3.71 -11.30 -22.53
CA SER A 27 -3.88 -10.19 -21.59
C SER A 27 -4.08 -8.89 -22.35
N THR A 28 -5.19 -8.20 -22.08
CA THR A 28 -5.48 -6.88 -22.64
C THR A 28 -4.58 -5.80 -21.99
N PRO A 29 -4.41 -4.60 -22.60
CA PRO A 29 -3.63 -3.49 -22.00
C PRO A 29 -4.20 -2.91 -20.69
N CYS A 30 -5.21 -3.55 -20.09
CA CYS A 30 -5.73 -3.24 -18.76
C CYS A 30 -5.48 -4.39 -17.75
N GLY A 31 -4.54 -5.29 -18.03
CA GLY A 31 -4.16 -6.42 -17.18
C GLY A 31 -5.08 -7.65 -17.29
N HIS A 32 -6.37 -7.44 -17.56
CA HIS A 32 -7.36 -8.52 -17.66
C HIS A 32 -7.07 -9.48 -18.81
N SER A 33 -7.12 -10.78 -18.49
CA SER A 33 -6.85 -11.89 -19.42
C SER A 33 -8.12 -12.61 -19.85
N PHE A 34 -8.12 -13.13 -21.07
CA PHE A 34 -9.23 -13.84 -21.71
C PHE A 34 -8.68 -14.90 -22.66
N CYS A 35 -9.45 -15.93 -23.00
CA CYS A 35 -9.12 -16.80 -24.14
C CYS A 35 -9.00 -15.95 -25.42
N MET A 36 -7.92 -16.06 -26.19
CA MET A 36 -7.68 -15.24 -27.38
C MET A 36 -8.89 -15.21 -28.34
N ALA A 37 -9.51 -16.37 -28.57
CA ALA A 37 -10.68 -16.50 -29.42
C ALA A 37 -11.91 -15.79 -28.83
N CYS A 38 -12.08 -15.80 -27.51
CA CYS A 38 -13.22 -15.16 -26.85
C CYS A 38 -13.13 -13.63 -26.92
N ILE A 39 -11.97 -13.05 -26.56
CA ILE A 39 -11.78 -11.59 -26.63
C ILE A 39 -11.77 -11.08 -28.07
N SER A 40 -11.25 -11.87 -29.02
CA SER A 40 -11.33 -11.54 -30.44
C SER A 40 -12.78 -11.48 -30.92
N ARG A 41 -13.59 -12.52 -30.65
CA ARG A 41 -15.01 -12.54 -31.03
C ARG A 41 -15.83 -11.46 -30.33
N TYR A 42 -15.50 -11.10 -29.09
CA TYR A 42 -16.12 -9.98 -28.38
C TYR A 42 -15.82 -8.61 -29.02
N TRP A 43 -14.72 -8.49 -29.78
CA TRP A 43 -14.36 -7.29 -30.54
C TRP A 43 -14.73 -7.35 -32.03
N ASP A 44 -15.16 -8.50 -32.55
CA ASP A 44 -15.56 -8.65 -33.95
C ASP A 44 -16.93 -7.99 -34.17
N GLY A 45 -16.99 -7.02 -35.08
CA GLY A 45 -18.19 -6.20 -35.34
C GLY A 45 -18.41 -5.02 -34.38
N ALA A 46 -17.63 -4.90 -33.31
CA ALA A 46 -17.73 -3.76 -32.38
C ALA A 46 -17.05 -2.50 -32.94
N LYS A 47 -17.74 -1.35 -32.91
CA LYS A 47 -17.17 -0.05 -33.33
C LYS A 47 -16.02 0.44 -32.44
N LEU A 48 -15.97 -0.02 -31.19
CA LEU A 48 -14.94 0.27 -30.20
C LEU A 48 -14.59 -1.01 -29.45
N CYS A 49 -13.31 -1.29 -29.24
CA CYS A 49 -12.86 -2.47 -28.53
C CYS A 49 -12.88 -2.18 -27.02
N GLN A 50 -13.65 -2.95 -26.23
CA GLN A 50 -13.76 -2.75 -24.78
C GLN A 50 -13.33 -4.00 -24.02
N CYS A 51 -12.73 -3.86 -22.85
CA CYS A 51 -12.48 -5.00 -21.97
C CYS A 51 -13.81 -5.56 -21.43
N PRO A 52 -14.13 -6.87 -21.59
CA PRO A 52 -15.35 -7.45 -21.04
C PRO A 52 -15.49 -7.34 -19.51
N LEU A 53 -14.38 -7.31 -18.77
CA LEU A 53 -14.37 -7.17 -17.30
C LEU A 53 -14.50 -5.70 -16.88
N CYS A 54 -13.41 -4.94 -16.90
CA CYS A 54 -13.41 -3.56 -16.40
C CYS A 54 -13.96 -2.50 -17.39
N LYS A 55 -14.55 -2.91 -18.52
CA LYS A 55 -15.14 -2.04 -19.57
C LYS A 55 -14.23 -0.97 -20.19
N LYS A 56 -12.93 -0.92 -19.83
CA LYS A 56 -11.94 0.01 -20.40
C LYS A 56 -11.98 -0.05 -21.93
N THR A 57 -12.20 1.10 -22.55
CA THR A 57 -12.30 1.25 -24.00
C THR A 57 -10.93 1.52 -24.61
N PHE A 58 -10.60 0.81 -25.68
CA PHE A 58 -9.40 0.98 -26.49
C PHE A 58 -9.79 1.63 -27.82
N GLN A 59 -9.23 2.80 -28.12
CA GLN A 59 -9.58 3.59 -29.32
C GLN A 59 -9.21 2.90 -30.65
N LYS A 60 -8.22 2.00 -30.61
CA LYS A 60 -7.87 1.07 -31.69
C LYS A 60 -7.84 -0.34 -31.11
N ARG A 61 -8.24 -1.36 -31.87
CA ARG A 61 -8.17 -2.77 -31.45
C ARG A 61 -6.74 -3.12 -31.03
N PRO A 62 -6.48 -3.49 -29.77
CA PRO A 62 -5.16 -3.91 -29.33
C PRO A 62 -4.73 -5.18 -30.06
N GLU A 63 -3.48 -5.21 -30.52
CA GLU A 63 -2.87 -6.43 -31.02
C GLU A 63 -2.44 -7.27 -29.81
N LEU A 64 -3.25 -8.27 -29.47
CA LEU A 64 -2.99 -9.15 -28.34
C LEU A 64 -2.06 -10.28 -28.76
N GLN A 65 -1.18 -10.66 -27.84
CA GLN A 65 -0.41 -11.90 -27.95
C GLN A 65 -0.90 -12.91 -26.91
N ILE A 66 -0.62 -14.18 -27.14
CA ILE A 66 -0.84 -15.23 -26.15
C ILE A 66 0.17 -15.03 -25.02
N ASN A 67 -0.34 -14.93 -23.79
CA ASN A 67 0.45 -14.98 -22.58
C ASN A 67 0.87 -16.45 -22.36
N ARG A 68 2.13 -16.77 -22.70
CA ARG A 68 2.65 -18.15 -22.64
C ARG A 68 2.72 -18.68 -21.20
N THR A 69 3.19 -17.85 -20.27
CA THR A 69 3.25 -18.18 -18.84
C THR A 69 1.88 -18.50 -18.27
N LEU A 70 0.86 -17.66 -18.54
CA LEU A 70 -0.50 -17.93 -18.08
C LEU A 70 -1.08 -19.19 -18.75
N ARG A 71 -0.73 -19.46 -20.01
CA ARG A 71 -1.12 -20.71 -20.69
C ARG A 71 -0.53 -21.94 -19.98
N GLU A 72 0.78 -21.93 -19.74
CA GLU A 72 1.50 -23.02 -19.06
C GLU A 72 0.90 -23.32 -17.68
N ILE A 73 0.57 -22.27 -16.91
CA ILE A 73 -0.11 -22.41 -15.62
C ILE A 73 -1.51 -23.02 -15.79
N THR A 74 -2.31 -22.54 -16.76
CA THR A 74 -3.66 -23.06 -16.98
C THR A 74 -3.69 -24.49 -17.52
N ASP A 75 -2.67 -24.90 -18.28
CA ASP A 75 -2.55 -26.26 -18.81
C ASP A 75 -2.09 -27.24 -17.72
N GLN A 76 -1.18 -26.82 -16.83
CA GLN A 76 -0.85 -27.56 -15.60
C GLN A 76 -2.08 -27.74 -14.70
N PHE A 77 -2.87 -26.68 -14.51
CA PHE A 77 -4.11 -26.73 -13.72
C PHE A 77 -5.16 -27.71 -14.28
N ARG A 78 -5.33 -27.77 -15.62
CA ARG A 78 -6.18 -28.81 -16.26
C ARG A 78 -5.64 -30.22 -16.04
N SER A 79 -4.32 -30.40 -16.12
CA SER A 79 -3.68 -31.71 -15.88
C SER A 79 -3.91 -32.22 -14.44
N MET A 80 -3.90 -31.33 -13.46
CA MET A 80 -4.20 -31.68 -12.05
C MET A 80 -5.68 -32.01 -11.81
N THR A 81 -6.60 -31.30 -12.46
CA THR A 81 -8.05 -31.48 -12.26
C THR A 81 -8.63 -32.67 -13.02
N ALA A 82 -8.09 -33.02 -14.19
CA ALA A 82 -8.54 -34.15 -15.00
C ALA A 82 -8.27 -35.54 -14.38
N GLY A 83 -7.33 -35.66 -13.43
CA GLY A 83 -7.00 -36.92 -12.77
C GLY A 83 -7.90 -37.32 -11.59
N GLY A 84 -8.86 -36.48 -11.21
CA GLY A 84 -9.42 -36.50 -9.85
C GLY A 84 -10.81 -37.11 -9.62
N ASN A 85 -11.70 -37.23 -10.63
CA ASN A 85 -13.11 -37.51 -10.33
C ASN A 85 -13.92 -38.20 -11.45
N GLU A 86 -13.83 -39.53 -11.54
CA GLU A 86 -14.91 -40.36 -12.10
C GLU A 86 -15.57 -41.20 -10.99
N LYS A 87 -16.81 -40.86 -10.58
CA LYS A 87 -17.86 -41.85 -10.25
C LYS A 87 -19.27 -41.30 -9.97
N ARG A 88 -20.24 -42.01 -10.57
CA ARG A 88 -21.63 -42.30 -10.13
C ARG A 88 -22.75 -41.24 -10.26
N GLY A 89 -23.62 -41.51 -11.25
CA GLY A 89 -25.09 -41.38 -11.15
C GLY A 89 -25.74 -40.49 -12.22
N GLY A 90 -26.60 -40.95 -13.14
CA GLY A 90 -26.93 -42.33 -13.55
C GLY A 90 -28.42 -42.56 -13.85
N ARG A 91 -28.81 -42.73 -15.13
CA ARG A 91 -29.94 -43.61 -15.57
C ARG A 91 -30.09 -43.71 -17.11
N GLY A 92 -30.11 -44.96 -17.61
CA GLY A 92 -30.67 -45.38 -18.91
C GLY A 92 -29.88 -45.01 -20.18
N GLY A 93 -29.49 -45.93 -21.07
CA GLY A 93 -29.55 -47.40 -21.01
C GLY A 93 -29.32 -48.05 -22.38
N GLY A 94 -28.60 -49.18 -22.40
CA GLY A 94 -28.58 -50.13 -23.54
C GLY A 94 -27.33 -50.13 -24.44
N GLY A 95 -26.59 -51.25 -24.44
CA GLY A 95 -26.08 -51.83 -25.70
C GLY A 95 -24.60 -51.70 -26.09
N GLY A 96 -23.73 -52.49 -25.44
CA GLY A 96 -22.74 -53.34 -26.15
C GLY A 96 -21.45 -52.75 -26.76
N GLY A 97 -20.37 -53.55 -26.68
CA GLY A 97 -19.18 -53.42 -27.53
C GLY A 97 -18.01 -52.65 -26.92
N GLY A 98 -16.87 -53.32 -26.71
CA GLY A 98 -15.60 -52.69 -26.35
C GLY A 98 -14.68 -52.48 -27.55
N GLY A 99 -13.70 -51.59 -27.42
CA GLY A 99 -12.67 -51.33 -28.43
C GLY A 99 -11.89 -50.05 -28.08
N GLY A 100 -10.56 -50.09 -28.18
CA GLY A 100 -9.70 -48.98 -27.77
C GLY A 100 -9.83 -47.73 -28.66
N GLY A 101 -9.63 -46.56 -28.08
CA GLY A 101 -9.56 -45.30 -28.82
C GLY A 101 -8.19 -45.10 -29.48
N GLY A 102 -8.22 -44.61 -30.72
CA GLY A 102 -7.08 -43.98 -31.38
C GLY A 102 -7.51 -42.58 -31.85
N ILE A 103 -6.69 -41.56 -31.58
CA ILE A 103 -6.82 -40.24 -32.19
C ILE A 103 -5.83 -40.18 -33.35
N SER A 104 -6.29 -39.73 -34.51
CA SER A 104 -5.58 -39.76 -35.80
C SER A 104 -4.40 -38.79 -35.88
N ASP A 105 -3.37 -39.20 -36.63
CA ASP A 105 -2.09 -38.49 -36.84
C ASP A 105 -2.18 -37.10 -37.51
N ASP A 106 -3.34 -36.70 -38.05
CA ASP A 106 -3.52 -35.45 -38.80
C ASP A 106 -3.19 -34.17 -38.00
N LEU A 107 -3.17 -34.23 -36.66
CA LEU A 107 -2.88 -33.07 -35.80
C LEU A 107 -1.39 -32.68 -35.76
N ILE A 108 -0.46 -33.58 -36.05
CA ILE A 108 0.98 -33.33 -35.93
C ILE A 108 1.56 -32.62 -37.16
N ASP A 109 1.05 -32.92 -38.36
CA ASP A 109 1.57 -32.34 -39.60
C ASP A 109 1.05 -30.92 -39.87
N GLU A 110 -0.09 -30.54 -39.29
CA GLU A 110 -0.58 -29.16 -39.36
C GLU A 110 0.21 -28.19 -38.45
N LEU A 111 0.77 -28.69 -37.34
CA LEU A 111 1.64 -27.91 -36.44
C LEU A 111 3.02 -27.59 -37.05
N LYS A 112 3.58 -28.47 -37.89
CA LYS A 112 4.89 -28.26 -38.54
C LYS A 112 4.91 -27.10 -39.54
N LYS A 113 3.75 -26.68 -40.07
CA LYS A 113 3.63 -25.62 -41.10
C LYS A 113 3.61 -24.17 -40.56
N LYS A 114 3.68 -23.93 -39.25
CA LYS A 114 3.39 -22.62 -38.63
C LYS A 114 4.50 -21.97 -37.79
N LEU A 115 5.74 -22.49 -37.80
CA LEU A 115 6.87 -21.88 -37.08
C LEU A 115 7.81 -21.05 -38.00
N PRO A 116 8.11 -19.78 -37.67
CA PRO A 116 9.13 -19.00 -38.36
C PRO A 116 10.56 -19.48 -38.05
N ARG A 117 11.46 -19.43 -39.03
CA ARG A 117 12.91 -19.64 -38.80
C ARG A 117 13.55 -18.37 -38.21
N PRO A 118 14.51 -18.49 -37.27
CA PRO A 118 15.28 -17.35 -36.78
C PRO A 118 16.31 -16.88 -37.84
N PRO A 119 16.66 -15.58 -37.88
CA PRO A 119 17.70 -15.07 -38.76
C PRO A 119 19.10 -15.42 -38.25
N LEU A 120 20.01 -15.77 -39.17
CA LEU A 120 21.42 -15.97 -38.86
C LEU A 120 22.11 -14.63 -38.53
N GLN A 121 22.67 -14.50 -37.32
CA GLN A 121 23.73 -13.52 -37.08
C GLN A 121 25.04 -14.04 -37.69
N LYS A 122 25.64 -13.26 -38.59
CA LYS A 122 27.04 -13.48 -38.98
C LYS A 122 27.95 -12.81 -37.95
N SER A 123 28.76 -13.62 -37.29
CA SER A 123 29.89 -13.19 -36.49
C SER A 123 31.00 -12.59 -37.36
N THR A 124 31.53 -11.43 -36.98
CA THR A 124 32.91 -11.04 -37.32
C THR A 124 33.61 -10.54 -36.06
N THR A 125 34.90 -10.83 -35.99
CA THR A 125 35.74 -10.93 -34.79
C THR A 125 36.53 -9.67 -34.43
N MET A 126 36.90 -9.63 -33.15
CA MET A 126 38.20 -9.23 -32.58
C MET A 126 38.50 -7.79 -32.08
N SER A 127 39.24 -7.82 -30.96
CA SER A 127 40.22 -6.87 -30.41
C SER A 127 39.79 -5.48 -29.92
N CYS A 128 40.05 -5.28 -28.63
CA CYS A 128 40.27 -4.00 -27.98
C CYS A 128 41.67 -3.47 -28.34
N GLU A 129 41.82 -2.18 -28.63
CA GLU A 129 43.09 -1.47 -28.48
C GLU A 129 42.87 0.02 -28.18
N THR A 130 43.92 0.71 -27.75
CA THR A 130 43.84 1.95 -26.96
C THR A 130 44.38 3.17 -27.73
N GLN A 131 44.04 4.38 -27.23
CA GLN A 131 44.67 5.70 -27.48
C GLN A 131 44.08 6.58 -28.60
N GLY A 132 44.00 7.90 -28.32
CA GLY A 132 44.50 8.89 -29.29
C GLY A 132 43.63 10.08 -29.71
N VAL A 133 43.59 11.15 -28.89
CA VAL A 133 43.86 12.54 -29.32
C VAL A 133 42.99 13.19 -30.44
N SER A 134 42.01 13.99 -29.99
CA SER A 134 41.85 15.45 -30.29
C SER A 134 41.41 16.04 -31.64
N ILE A 135 40.49 17.04 -31.51
CA ILE A 135 40.32 18.30 -32.28
C ILE A 135 39.70 18.23 -33.69
N LEU A 136 38.46 18.75 -33.83
CA LEU A 136 38.11 19.97 -34.61
C LEU A 136 36.59 20.28 -34.56
N THR A 137 36.23 21.42 -33.95
CA THR A 137 35.06 22.27 -34.32
C THR A 137 35.50 23.23 -35.45
N PRO A 138 34.69 24.16 -36.05
CA PRO A 138 33.37 24.73 -35.69
C PRO A 138 32.46 24.93 -36.96
N PRO A 139 31.62 25.99 -37.17
CA PRO A 139 30.94 26.96 -36.28
C PRO A 139 29.41 27.14 -36.50
N CYS A 140 28.81 28.02 -35.68
CA CYS A 140 27.38 28.40 -35.64
C CYS A 140 26.90 29.39 -36.73
N THR A 141 25.57 29.54 -36.86
CA THR A 141 24.80 30.72 -37.38
C THR A 141 23.27 30.42 -37.28
N THR A 142 22.32 31.32 -36.96
CA THR A 142 22.37 32.64 -36.29
C THR A 142 21.02 33.02 -35.62
N SER A 143 21.12 33.59 -34.41
CA SER A 143 20.31 34.66 -33.77
C SER A 143 19.09 35.30 -34.47
N LEU A 144 18.03 35.55 -33.68
CA LEU A 144 17.33 36.85 -33.64
C LEU A 144 16.63 37.04 -32.26
N ALA A 145 16.52 38.29 -31.78
CA ALA A 145 16.22 38.60 -30.38
C ALA A 145 15.21 39.77 -30.20
N SER A 146 14.59 39.83 -29.01
CA SER A 146 13.89 41.01 -28.45
C SER A 146 13.84 40.80 -26.91
N SER A 147 14.82 41.27 -26.14
CA SER A 147 14.97 42.64 -25.61
C SER A 147 14.12 42.94 -24.35
N VAL A 148 14.57 42.41 -23.19
CA VAL A 148 14.92 43.05 -21.88
C VAL A 148 14.45 44.51 -21.57
N PRO A 149 14.51 45.01 -20.29
CA PRO A 149 14.94 44.39 -19.01
C PRO A 149 13.99 44.72 -17.81
N ASN A 150 14.26 44.64 -16.49
CA ASN A 150 15.41 44.53 -15.53
C ASN A 150 14.90 43.69 -14.31
N ASP A 151 15.68 43.12 -13.39
CA ASP A 151 17.12 42.84 -13.30
C ASP A 151 17.35 41.61 -12.40
N SER A 152 18.52 40.97 -12.53
CA SER A 152 18.89 39.69 -11.87
C SER A 152 19.86 39.90 -10.67
N PRO A 153 20.70 38.94 -10.24
CA PRO A 153 20.38 37.69 -9.52
C PRO A 153 21.17 37.53 -8.19
N ILE A 154 21.00 36.39 -7.49
CA ILE A 154 21.99 35.88 -6.53
C ILE A 154 22.50 34.50 -6.97
N ALA A 155 23.82 34.40 -7.10
CA ALA A 155 24.63 33.18 -6.97
C ALA A 155 25.67 33.47 -5.86
N GLY A 156 26.36 32.53 -5.21
CA GLY A 156 26.37 31.07 -5.33
C GLY A 156 27.70 30.52 -4.77
N LEU A 157 27.61 29.51 -3.89
CA LEU A 157 28.69 28.60 -3.44
C LEU A 157 29.76 29.04 -2.42
N THR A 158 30.00 28.10 -1.49
CA THR A 158 31.24 27.71 -0.78
C THR A 158 31.82 28.49 0.42
N ASN A 159 32.07 27.71 1.48
CA ASN A 159 32.76 27.98 2.77
C ASN A 159 34.26 28.32 2.61
N PRO A 160 34.96 29.00 3.57
CA PRO A 160 35.06 28.52 4.97
C PRO A 160 35.23 29.55 6.12
N SER A 161 34.99 29.05 7.35
CA SER A 161 35.55 29.46 8.65
C SER A 161 35.87 30.94 8.93
N GLY A 162 35.02 31.58 9.74
CA GLY A 162 35.29 32.84 10.45
C GLY A 162 34.29 33.05 11.61
N PRO A 163 34.62 33.85 12.64
CA PRO A 163 33.70 34.15 13.73
C PRO A 163 32.51 35.01 13.25
N PRO A 164 31.34 34.94 13.91
CA PRO A 164 30.12 35.59 13.42
C PRO A 164 30.22 37.13 13.41
N PRO A 165 29.72 37.80 12.35
CA PRO A 165 29.72 39.26 12.26
C PRO A 165 28.64 39.91 13.16
N PRO A 166 28.74 41.22 13.46
CA PRO A 166 27.86 41.90 14.40
C PRO A 166 26.46 42.17 13.84
N LEU A 167 25.44 42.06 14.71
CA LEU A 167 24.06 42.48 14.41
C LEU A 167 23.90 44.02 14.42
N PRO A 168 22.98 44.58 13.61
CA PRO A 168 22.87 46.02 13.39
C PRO A 168 22.19 46.80 14.54
N PRO A 169 22.36 48.14 14.58
CA PRO A 169 22.00 48.98 15.73
C PRO A 169 20.59 49.61 15.67
N TYR A 170 20.28 50.34 16.75
CA TYR A 170 19.05 51.11 17.06
C TYR A 170 17.89 50.27 17.65
N SER A 171 17.27 50.63 18.78
CA SER A 171 17.33 51.90 19.52
C SER A 171 17.12 51.80 21.04
N ARG A 172 17.84 52.66 21.77
CA ARG A 172 17.49 53.28 23.07
C ARG A 172 17.29 52.39 24.31
N GLY A 173 18.39 52.21 25.05
CA GLY A 173 18.50 52.99 26.29
C GLY A 173 18.17 52.33 27.63
N ARG A 174 18.59 51.07 27.89
CA ARG A 174 18.67 50.57 29.28
C ARG A 174 19.76 51.35 30.04
N ARG A 175 19.37 52.35 30.84
CA ARG A 175 20.29 53.07 31.74
C ARG A 175 20.77 52.15 32.85
N ARG A 176 22.02 51.70 32.73
CA ARG A 176 22.77 51.04 33.81
C ARG A 176 23.09 52.09 34.88
N PHE A 177 22.43 52.04 36.04
CA PHE A 177 22.79 52.89 37.18
C PHE A 177 24.00 52.29 37.91
N THR A 178 25.18 52.73 37.51
CA THR A 178 26.40 52.56 38.30
C THR A 178 26.41 53.59 39.42
N MET A 179 26.63 53.16 40.67
CA MET A 179 26.83 54.06 41.79
C MET A 179 28.16 54.81 41.64
N SER A 180 28.08 56.13 41.56
CA SER A 180 29.19 57.03 41.87
C SER A 180 28.61 58.19 42.68
N GLY A 181 29.21 58.46 43.84
CA GLY A 181 28.65 59.41 44.80
C GLY A 181 28.72 60.85 44.29
N ALA A 182 27.56 61.45 44.07
CA ALA A 182 27.40 62.90 43.97
C ALA A 182 26.04 63.27 44.56
N ALA A 183 26.04 64.05 45.64
CA ALA A 183 24.82 64.53 46.29
C ALA A 183 24.07 65.48 45.34
N THR A 184 23.17 64.92 44.55
CA THR A 184 22.20 65.68 43.75
C THR A 184 20.91 65.73 44.54
N SER A 185 20.58 66.94 45.01
CA SER A 185 19.32 67.23 45.70
C SER A 185 18.15 67.08 44.72
N SER A 186 17.76 65.82 44.50
CA SER A 186 16.55 65.47 43.78
C SER A 186 15.39 65.87 44.67
N ARG A 187 14.64 66.91 44.27
CA ARG A 187 13.44 67.32 44.98
C ARG A 187 12.51 66.12 45.05
N LEU A 188 12.34 65.56 46.26
CA LEU A 188 11.38 64.51 46.52
C LEU A 188 9.99 65.01 46.06
N PRO A 189 9.16 64.15 45.43
CA PRO A 189 7.78 64.48 45.14
C PRO A 189 7.11 65.05 46.38
N VAL A 190 6.37 66.16 46.24
CA VAL A 190 5.68 66.79 47.37
C VAL A 190 4.21 66.39 47.37
N CYS A 191 3.66 66.19 48.56
CA CYS A 191 2.23 65.94 48.75
C CYS A 191 1.41 67.12 48.20
N GLU A 192 0.36 66.82 47.45
CA GLU A 192 -0.51 67.83 46.85
C GLU A 192 -1.34 68.60 47.89
N ILE A 193 -1.57 67.99 49.06
CA ILE A 193 -2.34 68.57 50.17
C ILE A 193 -1.42 69.39 51.10
N HIS A 194 -0.38 68.76 51.65
CA HIS A 194 0.45 69.35 52.71
C HIS A 194 1.76 69.97 52.20
N HIS A 195 2.08 69.84 50.92
CA HIS A 195 3.28 70.37 50.25
C HIS A 195 4.64 69.97 50.88
N ARG A 196 4.65 68.90 51.69
CA ARG A 196 5.86 68.27 52.25
C ARG A 196 6.35 67.13 51.38
N GLY A 197 7.64 66.82 51.45
CA GLY A 197 8.25 65.71 50.73
C GLY A 197 7.62 64.35 51.11
N ILE A 198 7.32 63.55 50.10
CA ILE A 198 6.84 62.17 50.22
C ILE A 198 8.05 61.28 50.50
N VAL A 199 8.06 60.69 51.70
CA VAL A 199 9.17 59.86 52.25
C VAL A 199 8.69 58.65 53.03
N ILE A 200 7.37 58.43 53.09
CA ILE A 200 6.73 57.35 53.83
C ILE A 200 5.88 56.55 52.84
N TYR A 201 5.80 55.24 53.02
CA TYR A 201 4.88 54.36 52.32
C TYR A 201 3.88 53.77 53.32
N CYS A 202 2.59 53.93 53.03
CA CYS A 202 1.53 53.27 53.77
C CYS A 202 1.25 51.90 53.12
N ARG A 203 1.59 50.82 53.82
CA ARG A 203 1.37 49.44 53.38
C ARG A 203 -0.11 49.06 53.35
N THR A 204 -0.92 49.71 54.20
CA THR A 204 -2.36 49.45 54.31
C THR A 204 -3.11 49.92 53.06
N ASP A 205 -2.77 51.11 52.54
CA ASP A 205 -3.43 51.72 51.38
C ASP A 205 -2.64 51.60 50.07
N GLY A 206 -1.37 51.18 50.14
CA GLY A 206 -0.50 51.02 48.97
C GLY A 206 -0.01 52.34 48.35
N VAL A 207 0.08 53.42 49.13
CA VAL A 207 0.40 54.77 48.64
C VAL A 207 1.60 55.39 49.35
N CYS A 208 2.36 56.20 48.60
CA CYS A 208 3.46 57.00 49.14
C CYS A 208 2.93 58.33 49.68
N ILE A 209 3.18 58.63 50.96
CA ILE A 209 2.64 59.78 51.68
C ILE A 209 3.74 60.65 52.31
N CYS A 210 3.36 61.84 52.78
CA CYS A 210 4.25 62.70 53.57
C CYS A 210 3.99 62.54 55.09
N PRO A 211 4.92 62.97 55.97
CA PRO A 211 4.78 62.81 57.42
C PRO A 211 3.55 63.47 58.05
N GLN A 212 2.92 64.44 57.37
CA GLN A 212 1.69 65.08 57.87
C GLN A 212 0.45 64.20 57.60
N CYS A 213 0.40 63.53 56.43
CA CYS A 213 -0.64 62.55 56.10
C CYS A 213 -0.61 61.36 57.07
N GLU A 214 0.59 60.90 57.44
CA GLU A 214 0.76 59.83 58.44
C GLU A 214 0.11 60.19 59.77
N THR A 215 0.27 61.41 60.26
CA THR A 215 -0.31 61.84 61.55
C THR A 215 -1.78 62.24 61.50
N GLU A 216 -2.32 62.57 60.33
CA GLU A 216 -3.71 63.03 60.16
C GLU A 216 -4.60 61.89 59.65
N ASP A 217 -4.38 61.45 58.42
CA ASP A 217 -5.30 60.55 57.70
C ASP A 217 -4.94 59.06 57.82
N HIS A 218 -3.68 58.71 58.12
CA HIS A 218 -3.16 57.33 58.15
C HIS A 218 -2.59 56.90 59.51
N HIS A 219 -3.02 57.52 60.62
CA HIS A 219 -2.38 57.38 61.93
C HIS A 219 -2.48 55.98 62.58
N ASP A 220 -3.50 55.21 62.21
CA ASP A 220 -3.71 53.82 62.65
C ASP A 220 -3.27 52.77 61.59
N HIS A 221 -2.61 53.19 60.51
CA HIS A 221 -2.23 52.32 59.40
C HIS A 221 -0.77 51.85 59.50
N ASP A 222 -0.45 50.70 58.90
CA ASP A 222 0.93 50.22 58.78
C ASP A 222 1.74 51.12 57.83
N THR A 223 2.67 51.90 58.40
CA THR A 223 3.54 52.84 57.68
C THR A 223 5.03 52.55 57.91
N VAL A 224 5.83 52.83 56.88
CA VAL A 224 7.28 52.57 56.87
C VAL A 224 7.97 53.64 56.01
N THR A 225 9.27 53.91 56.26
CA THR A 225 9.99 54.85 55.38
C THR A 225 10.14 54.28 53.97
N LEU A 226 10.06 55.16 52.97
CA LEU A 226 10.10 54.77 51.57
C LEU A 226 11.43 54.10 51.20
N GLU A 227 12.55 54.48 51.83
CA GLU A 227 13.83 53.79 51.64
C GLU A 227 13.83 52.36 52.20
N ALA A 228 13.17 52.10 53.33
CA ALA A 228 13.12 50.77 53.94
C ALA A 228 12.21 49.82 53.13
N GLU A 229 11.02 50.28 52.73
CA GLU A 229 10.13 49.52 51.83
C GLU A 229 10.80 49.23 50.49
N TRP A 230 11.52 50.22 49.92
CA TRP A 230 12.25 50.05 48.67
C TRP A 230 13.37 49.01 48.79
N MET A 231 14.08 48.96 49.91
CA MET A 231 15.11 47.96 50.15
C MET A 231 14.52 46.55 50.29
N GLU A 232 13.43 46.39 51.07
CA GLU A 232 12.73 45.09 51.19
C GLU A 232 12.17 44.63 49.83
N THR A 233 11.51 45.52 49.09
CA THR A 233 11.01 45.26 47.73
C THR A 233 12.14 44.85 46.77
N LYS A 234 13.32 45.45 46.91
CA LYS A 234 14.50 45.15 46.08
C LYS A 234 15.10 43.77 46.38
N ASP A 235 15.08 43.35 47.63
CA ASP A 235 15.50 41.99 48.02
C ASP A 235 14.48 40.95 47.53
N GLN A 236 13.18 41.23 47.64
CA GLN A 236 12.11 40.40 47.05
C GLN A 236 12.23 40.29 45.51
N LEU A 237 12.51 41.41 44.82
CA LEU A 237 12.78 41.43 43.38
C LEU A 237 14.00 40.59 43.00
N SER A 238 15.08 40.67 43.79
CA SER A 238 16.29 39.85 43.59
C SER A 238 16.02 38.36 43.77
N ALA A 239 15.23 37.98 44.79
CA ALA A 239 14.82 36.59 45.02
C ALA A 239 13.94 36.06 43.89
N SER A 240 12.94 36.85 43.46
CA SER A 240 12.05 36.51 42.33
C SER A 240 12.81 36.40 41.01
N GLU A 241 13.76 37.30 40.73
CA GLU A 241 14.64 37.21 39.55
C GLU A 241 15.46 35.91 39.57
N GLN A 242 16.05 35.55 40.71
CA GLN A 242 16.80 34.30 40.85
C GLN A 242 15.93 33.05 40.65
N GLU A 243 14.69 33.06 41.15
CA GLU A 243 13.72 31.98 40.93
C GLU A 243 13.37 31.85 39.44
N VAL A 244 13.04 32.96 38.76
CA VAL A 244 12.74 32.98 37.32
C VAL A 244 13.95 32.53 36.49
N GLN A 245 15.16 33.00 36.80
CA GLN A 245 16.39 32.51 36.17
C GLN A 245 16.64 31.02 36.45
N GLY A 246 16.22 30.51 37.62
CA GLY A 246 16.21 29.09 37.95
C GLY A 246 15.22 28.29 37.09
N MET A 247 14.00 28.80 36.91
CA MET A 247 13.00 28.22 36.02
C MET A 247 13.48 28.18 34.56
N ILE A 248 14.03 29.28 34.04
CA ILE A 248 14.58 29.36 32.68
C ILE A 248 15.67 28.30 32.48
N ARG A 249 16.65 28.21 33.40
CA ARG A 249 17.71 27.19 33.32
C ARG A 249 17.19 25.75 33.35
N ARG A 250 16.17 25.47 34.18
CA ARG A 250 15.50 24.15 34.19
C ARG A 250 14.78 23.84 32.87
N ARG A 251 14.11 24.84 32.26
CA ARG A 251 13.41 24.66 30.97
C ARG A 251 14.37 24.50 29.80
N ILE A 252 15.47 25.26 29.74
CA ILE A 252 16.51 25.11 28.71
C ILE A 252 17.10 23.70 28.75
N ARG A 253 17.54 23.22 29.92
CA ARG A 253 18.03 21.84 30.06
C ARG A 253 17.00 20.82 29.60
N LYS A 254 15.71 21.01 29.95
CA LYS A 254 14.66 20.08 29.52
C LYS A 254 14.40 20.10 28.02
N ILE A 255 14.57 21.24 27.35
CA ILE A 255 14.55 21.34 25.88
C ILE A 255 15.73 20.58 25.27
N GLU A 256 16.93 20.67 25.85
CA GLU A 256 18.12 19.94 25.40
C GLU A 256 17.94 18.41 25.58
N GLU A 257 17.45 17.96 26.74
CA GLU A 257 17.10 16.56 27.01
C GLU A 257 16.06 16.02 26.01
N ILE A 258 15.00 16.80 25.72
CA ILE A 258 13.96 16.39 24.76
C ILE A 258 14.53 16.32 23.34
N LYS A 259 15.35 17.29 22.92
CA LYS A 259 16.01 17.26 21.60
C LYS A 259 16.92 16.05 21.43
N LEU A 260 17.72 15.73 22.45
CA LEU A 260 18.58 14.53 22.42
C LEU A 260 17.73 13.26 22.29
N SER A 261 16.70 13.11 23.12
CA SER A 261 15.79 11.97 23.09
C SER A 261 15.05 11.84 21.75
N ALA A 262 14.70 12.95 21.09
CA ALA A 262 14.11 12.94 19.75
C ALA A 262 15.12 12.42 18.71
N THR A 263 16.36 12.90 18.71
CA THR A 263 17.40 12.40 17.78
C THR A 263 17.77 10.94 18.02
N GLU A 264 17.71 10.46 19.27
CA GLU A 264 17.89 9.03 19.60
C GLU A 264 16.73 8.19 19.05
N LEU A 265 15.49 8.68 19.13
CA LEU A 265 14.32 8.04 18.55
C LEU A 265 14.37 8.01 17.02
N GLU A 266 14.74 9.11 16.36
CA GLU A 266 14.94 9.15 14.90
C GLU A 266 15.95 8.10 14.44
N LEU A 267 17.13 8.03 15.10
CA LEU A 267 18.15 7.02 14.81
C LEU A 267 17.67 5.59 15.08
N ALA A 268 16.86 5.37 16.11
CA ALA A 268 16.25 4.06 16.40
C ALA A 268 15.25 3.65 15.30
N VAL A 269 14.40 4.58 14.84
CA VAL A 269 13.44 4.35 13.74
C VAL A 269 14.15 4.07 12.43
N GLU A 270 15.22 4.80 12.10
CA GLU A 270 16.01 4.54 10.88
C GLU A 270 16.71 3.18 10.93
N ARG A 271 17.28 2.79 12.08
CA ARG A 271 17.85 1.44 12.28
C ARG A 271 16.79 0.34 12.16
N GLN A 272 15.63 0.52 12.80
CA GLN A 272 14.53 -0.45 12.71
C GLN A 272 14.06 -0.61 11.27
N THR A 273 13.97 0.50 10.52
CA THR A 273 13.58 0.50 9.11
C THR A 273 14.60 -0.21 8.23
N ALA A 274 15.88 0.16 8.33
CA ALA A 274 16.94 -0.43 7.52
C ALA A 274 17.15 -1.92 7.81
N GLY A 275 17.15 -2.31 9.10
CA GLY A 275 17.24 -3.70 9.52
C GLY A 275 16.07 -4.54 9.01
N SER A 276 14.84 -4.04 9.15
CA SER A 276 13.63 -4.73 8.66
C SER A 276 13.72 -4.95 7.14
N VAL A 277 14.08 -3.91 6.38
CA VAL A 277 14.22 -3.98 4.92
C VAL A 277 15.29 -5.01 4.53
N CYS A 278 16.42 -5.08 5.23
CA CYS A 278 17.47 -6.07 4.97
C CYS A 278 16.94 -7.50 5.21
N LEU A 279 16.41 -7.75 6.41
CA LEU A 279 15.89 -9.05 6.86
C LEU A 279 14.84 -9.62 5.91
N PHE A 280 13.85 -8.82 5.49
CA PHE A 280 12.84 -9.26 4.52
C PHE A 280 13.42 -9.45 3.11
N SER A 281 14.36 -8.61 2.68
CA SER A 281 15.00 -8.73 1.36
C SER A 281 15.83 -10.00 1.22
N GLU A 282 16.47 -10.45 2.30
CA GLU A 282 17.24 -11.69 2.34
C GLU A 282 16.35 -12.93 2.16
N LEU A 283 15.21 -12.97 2.85
CA LEU A 283 14.22 -14.04 2.68
C LEU A 283 13.67 -14.08 1.25
N VAL A 284 13.23 -12.94 0.71
CA VAL A 284 12.72 -12.85 -0.67
C VAL A 284 13.77 -13.34 -1.66
N SER A 285 15.02 -12.86 -1.54
CA SER A 285 16.12 -13.27 -2.41
C SER A 285 16.44 -14.77 -2.29
N ALA A 286 16.24 -15.37 -1.11
CA ALA A 286 16.43 -16.81 -0.92
C ALA A 286 15.31 -17.62 -1.58
N ILE A 287 14.06 -17.20 -1.45
CA ILE A 287 12.90 -17.82 -2.11
C ILE A 287 13.07 -17.75 -3.63
N GLU A 288 13.41 -16.59 -4.18
CA GLU A 288 13.63 -16.39 -5.64
C GLU A 288 14.75 -17.30 -6.18
N ARG A 289 15.88 -17.41 -5.46
CA ARG A 289 16.96 -18.34 -5.82
C ARG A 289 16.51 -19.81 -5.77
N SER A 290 15.84 -20.23 -4.70
CA SER A 290 15.33 -21.60 -4.57
C SER A 290 14.28 -21.93 -5.62
N GLN A 291 13.45 -20.97 -6.04
CA GLN A 291 12.50 -21.14 -7.13
C GLN A 291 13.21 -21.31 -8.48
N ALA A 292 14.24 -20.51 -8.76
CA ALA A 292 15.03 -20.64 -10.00
C ALA A 292 15.75 -22.00 -10.07
N GLU A 293 16.40 -22.41 -8.98
CA GLU A 293 17.07 -23.72 -8.84
C GLU A 293 16.08 -24.88 -9.03
N LEU A 294 14.88 -24.79 -8.43
CA LEU A 294 13.82 -25.79 -8.57
C LEU A 294 13.36 -25.95 -10.02
N MET A 295 13.13 -24.83 -10.72
CA MET A 295 12.75 -24.84 -12.13
C MET A 295 13.84 -25.43 -13.03
N GLU A 296 15.11 -25.13 -12.76
CA GLU A 296 16.25 -25.69 -13.50
C GLU A 296 16.36 -27.21 -13.29
N VAL A 297 16.31 -27.68 -12.04
CA VAL A 297 16.40 -29.11 -11.71
C VAL A 297 15.22 -29.91 -12.29
N MET A 298 14.00 -29.36 -12.25
CA MET A 298 12.83 -30.00 -12.86
C MET A 298 12.94 -30.06 -14.39
N GLU A 299 13.39 -29.00 -15.05
CA GLU A 299 13.58 -28.98 -16.51
C GLU A 299 14.70 -29.94 -16.96
N MET A 300 15.80 -30.00 -16.22
CA MET A 300 16.89 -30.95 -16.48
C MET A 300 16.44 -32.40 -16.31
N SER A 301 15.71 -32.71 -15.23
CA SER A 301 15.14 -34.03 -14.99
C SER A 301 14.14 -34.42 -16.09
N ARG A 302 13.29 -33.49 -16.52
CA ARG A 302 12.34 -33.69 -17.64
C ARG A 302 13.07 -33.99 -18.95
N ARG A 303 14.13 -33.26 -19.29
CA ARG A 303 14.94 -33.52 -20.49
C ARG A 303 15.60 -34.90 -20.44
N ALA A 304 16.21 -35.26 -19.32
CA ALA A 304 16.83 -36.57 -19.12
C ALA A 304 15.82 -37.72 -19.29
N ALA A 305 14.66 -37.62 -18.62
CA ALA A 305 13.58 -38.59 -18.74
C ALA A 305 13.03 -38.71 -20.17
N THR A 306 12.87 -37.58 -20.88
CA THR A 306 12.43 -37.58 -22.29
C THR A 306 13.46 -38.25 -23.20
N HIS A 307 14.75 -37.91 -23.08
CA HIS A 307 15.80 -38.53 -23.87
C HIS A 307 15.95 -40.03 -23.59
N GLN A 308 15.75 -40.47 -22.34
CA GLN A 308 15.74 -41.88 -21.97
C GLN A 308 14.53 -42.61 -22.58
N ALA A 309 13.33 -42.04 -22.50
CA ALA A 309 12.13 -42.59 -23.12
C ALA A 309 12.28 -42.71 -24.65
N ASP A 310 12.73 -41.64 -25.32
CA ASP A 310 13.01 -41.64 -26.76
C ASP A 310 14.03 -42.72 -27.16
N ALA A 311 15.04 -42.99 -26.33
CA ALA A 311 16.02 -44.03 -26.59
C ALA A 311 15.43 -45.44 -26.45
N MET A 312 14.54 -45.66 -25.48
CA MET A 312 13.80 -46.91 -25.32
C MET A 312 12.82 -47.14 -26.47
N VAL A 313 12.05 -46.11 -26.85
CA VAL A 313 11.11 -46.16 -27.98
C VAL A 313 11.84 -46.47 -29.28
N ARG A 314 12.94 -45.78 -29.60
CA ARG A 314 13.75 -46.10 -30.80
C ARG A 314 14.28 -47.53 -30.82
N GLN A 315 14.62 -48.11 -29.66
CA GLN A 315 15.05 -49.51 -29.61
C GLN A 315 13.88 -50.45 -29.94
N LEU A 316 12.69 -50.20 -29.36
CA LEU A 316 11.47 -50.95 -29.65
C LEU A 316 11.01 -50.81 -31.11
N GLU A 317 11.10 -49.62 -31.70
CA GLU A 317 10.78 -49.38 -33.11
C GLU A 317 11.67 -50.21 -34.05
N LEU A 318 12.99 -50.30 -33.75
CA LEU A 318 13.92 -51.14 -34.51
C LEU A 318 13.63 -52.65 -34.34
N GLU A 319 13.27 -53.09 -33.13
CA GLU A 319 12.85 -54.47 -32.86
C GLU A 319 11.55 -54.82 -33.63
N VAL A 320 10.56 -53.91 -33.64
CA VAL A 320 9.31 -54.06 -34.41
C VAL A 320 9.54 -54.08 -35.93
N GLU A 321 10.43 -53.23 -36.45
CA GLU A 321 10.73 -53.17 -37.88
C GLU A 321 11.46 -54.43 -38.39
N GLU A 322 12.34 -55.03 -37.59
CA GLU A 322 12.91 -56.36 -37.89
C GLU A 322 11.84 -57.46 -37.88
N LEU A 323 10.92 -57.44 -36.92
CA LEU A 323 9.83 -58.41 -36.85
C LEU A 323 8.87 -58.29 -38.05
N ARG A 324 8.48 -57.07 -38.45
CA ARG A 324 7.65 -56.80 -39.64
C ARG A 324 8.32 -57.24 -40.95
N ARG A 325 9.64 -57.03 -41.08
CA ARG A 325 10.40 -57.52 -42.24
C ARG A 325 10.42 -59.05 -42.31
N ARG A 326 10.54 -59.75 -41.18
CA ARG A 326 10.44 -61.22 -41.13
C ARG A 326 9.02 -61.73 -41.42
N GLU A 327 8.00 -61.10 -40.86
CA GLU A 327 6.59 -61.39 -41.16
C GLU A 327 6.31 -61.30 -42.66
N SER A 328 6.75 -60.20 -43.30
CA SER A 328 6.60 -59.98 -44.74
C SER A 328 7.32 -61.05 -45.57
N ALA A 329 8.58 -61.35 -45.24
CA ALA A 329 9.36 -62.38 -45.92
C ALA A 329 8.76 -63.79 -45.74
N LEU A 330 8.16 -64.10 -44.59
CA LEU A 330 7.42 -65.34 -44.37
C LEU A 330 6.13 -65.40 -45.20
N ALA A 331 5.41 -64.27 -45.34
CA ALA A 331 4.21 -64.17 -46.16
C ALA A 331 4.49 -64.29 -47.67
N GLU A 332 5.62 -63.75 -48.15
CA GLU A 332 6.12 -63.97 -49.52
C GLU A 332 6.53 -65.42 -49.75
N LEU A 333 7.28 -66.01 -48.81
CA LEU A 333 7.73 -67.41 -48.90
C LEU A 333 6.54 -68.40 -48.93
N ALA A 334 5.46 -68.10 -48.20
CA ALA A 334 4.24 -68.89 -48.19
C ALA A 334 3.41 -68.81 -49.50
N GLN A 335 3.68 -67.81 -50.35
CA GLN A 335 3.06 -67.63 -51.67
C GLN A 335 3.95 -68.13 -52.83
N SER A 336 5.15 -68.63 -52.52
CA SER A 336 6.12 -69.07 -53.53
C SER A 336 5.96 -70.55 -53.88
N ASP A 337 5.84 -70.85 -55.18
CA ASP A 337 5.86 -72.22 -55.71
C ASP A 337 7.28 -72.83 -55.79
N ASP A 338 8.33 -72.12 -55.33
CA ASP A 338 9.69 -72.69 -55.23
C ASP A 338 9.87 -73.47 -53.92
N TYR A 339 9.50 -74.75 -53.98
CA TYR A 339 9.64 -75.71 -52.88
C TYR A 339 11.08 -75.81 -52.33
N MET A 340 12.11 -75.62 -53.17
CA MET A 340 13.51 -75.73 -52.77
C MET A 340 13.99 -74.47 -52.04
N HIS A 341 13.52 -73.30 -52.44
CA HIS A 341 13.74 -72.05 -51.71
C HIS A 341 12.97 -72.05 -50.38
N CYS A 342 11.70 -72.49 -50.38
CA CYS A 342 10.88 -72.58 -49.17
C CYS A 342 11.53 -73.41 -48.06
N VAL A 343 11.93 -74.66 -48.36
CA VAL A 343 12.55 -75.57 -47.37
C VAL A 343 13.89 -75.05 -46.83
N LYS A 344 14.67 -74.30 -47.63
CA LYS A 344 15.96 -73.74 -47.21
C LYS A 344 15.83 -72.44 -46.40
N THR A 345 14.89 -71.59 -46.77
CA THR A 345 14.77 -70.23 -46.21
C THR A 345 13.89 -70.21 -44.95
N PHE A 346 12.86 -71.06 -44.87
CA PHE A 346 11.93 -71.07 -43.74
C PHE A 346 12.61 -71.25 -42.36
N PRO A 347 13.53 -72.21 -42.13
CA PRO A 347 14.17 -72.39 -40.82
C PRO A 347 14.96 -71.17 -40.34
N ILE A 348 15.48 -70.37 -41.28
CA ILE A 348 16.25 -69.16 -40.99
C ILE A 348 15.30 -68.05 -40.53
N LEU A 349 14.22 -67.81 -41.29
CA LEU A 349 13.23 -66.77 -41.00
C LEU A 349 12.37 -67.08 -39.76
N SER A 350 12.04 -68.35 -39.50
CA SER A 350 11.23 -68.79 -38.35
C SER A 350 11.98 -68.73 -37.01
N SER A 351 13.30 -68.55 -37.02
CA SER A 351 14.06 -68.40 -35.78
C SER A 351 13.82 -67.01 -35.16
N PRO A 352 13.44 -66.91 -33.86
CA PRO A 352 13.20 -65.62 -33.23
C PRO A 352 14.51 -64.83 -33.09
N PRO A 353 14.52 -63.50 -33.33
CA PRO A 353 15.70 -62.68 -33.11
C PRO A 353 16.04 -62.57 -31.61
N PRO A 354 17.29 -62.22 -31.25
CA PRO A 354 17.64 -61.87 -29.88
C PRO A 354 16.87 -60.61 -29.46
N ALA A 355 15.87 -60.77 -28.59
CA ALA A 355 15.08 -59.68 -28.04
C ALA A 355 15.54 -59.36 -26.61
N LYS A 356 15.43 -58.09 -26.22
CA LYS A 356 15.65 -57.65 -24.84
C LYS A 356 14.37 -57.90 -24.02
N ASP A 357 14.51 -58.30 -22.77
CA ASP A 357 13.36 -58.31 -21.85
C ASP A 357 13.04 -56.88 -21.42
N TRP A 358 11.80 -56.47 -21.67
CA TRP A 358 11.26 -55.16 -21.35
C TRP A 358 10.38 -55.15 -20.09
N SER A 359 10.13 -56.31 -19.48
CA SER A 359 9.15 -56.52 -18.41
C SER A 359 9.44 -55.72 -17.12
N GLU A 360 10.72 -55.48 -16.81
CA GLU A 360 11.15 -54.77 -15.60
C GLU A 360 11.64 -53.32 -15.87
N VAL A 361 11.52 -52.81 -17.10
CA VAL A 361 12.06 -51.49 -17.47
C VAL A 361 11.09 -50.37 -17.08
N SER A 362 11.34 -49.70 -15.95
CA SER A 362 10.62 -48.51 -15.50
C SER A 362 11.43 -47.23 -15.60
N MET A 363 10.76 -46.08 -15.78
CA MET A 363 11.39 -44.75 -15.70
C MET A 363 11.70 -44.37 -14.25
N ASN A 364 12.78 -43.62 -14.01
CA ASN A 364 13.00 -42.98 -12.71
C ASN A 364 12.08 -41.77 -12.57
N SER A 365 11.31 -41.72 -11.47
CA SER A 365 10.37 -40.64 -11.16
C SER A 365 10.87 -39.66 -10.09
N ASP A 366 12.09 -39.84 -9.55
CA ASP A 366 12.70 -38.85 -8.66
C ASP A 366 13.22 -37.65 -9.47
N LEU A 367 12.76 -36.46 -9.09
CA LEU A 367 13.14 -35.18 -9.69
C LEU A 367 14.30 -34.50 -8.95
N GLY A 368 14.83 -35.06 -7.86
CA GLY A 368 15.94 -34.50 -7.08
C GLY A 368 15.60 -33.25 -6.24
N THR A 369 14.36 -32.76 -6.31
CA THR A 369 13.92 -31.49 -5.72
C THR A 369 13.93 -31.48 -4.18
N GLY A 370 14.00 -32.65 -3.55
CA GLY A 370 13.94 -32.78 -2.08
C GLY A 370 15.06 -32.05 -1.33
N THR A 371 16.23 -31.86 -1.96
CA THR A 371 17.32 -31.08 -1.35
C THR A 371 16.99 -29.59 -1.30
N ILE A 372 16.41 -29.05 -2.37
CA ILE A 372 16.03 -27.63 -2.47
C ILE A 372 14.97 -27.29 -1.43
N TYR A 373 13.94 -28.14 -1.28
CA TYR A 373 12.90 -27.95 -0.26
C TYR A 373 13.45 -27.97 1.17
N ARG A 374 14.43 -28.85 1.48
CA ARG A 374 15.10 -28.85 2.80
C ARG A 374 15.93 -27.59 3.02
N SER A 375 16.68 -27.15 2.01
CA SER A 375 17.46 -25.91 2.10
C SER A 375 16.57 -24.68 2.32
N LEU A 376 15.44 -24.60 1.62
CA LEU A 376 14.47 -23.51 1.79
C LEU A 376 13.81 -23.52 3.17
N ALA A 377 13.41 -24.70 3.67
CA ALA A 377 12.87 -24.85 5.02
C ALA A 377 13.86 -24.33 6.08
N ALA A 378 15.13 -24.71 6.00
CA ALA A 378 16.18 -24.23 6.92
C ALA A 378 16.43 -22.71 6.82
N VAL A 379 16.20 -22.07 5.67
CA VAL A 379 16.24 -20.60 5.57
C VAL A 379 15.05 -19.96 6.29
N VAL A 380 13.84 -20.52 6.12
CA VAL A 380 12.62 -20.04 6.78
C VAL A 380 12.71 -20.19 8.30
N GLU A 381 13.28 -21.29 8.80
CA GLU A 381 13.51 -21.52 10.24
C GLU A 381 14.44 -20.45 10.83
N ARG A 382 15.62 -20.19 10.23
CA ARG A 382 16.52 -19.12 10.70
C ARG A 382 15.86 -17.74 10.66
N PHE A 383 15.08 -17.46 9.63
CA PHE A 383 14.35 -16.19 9.52
C PHE A 383 13.29 -16.03 10.64
N GLN A 384 12.65 -17.13 11.07
CA GLN A 384 11.76 -17.11 12.24
C GLN A 384 12.53 -16.85 13.54
N GLU A 385 13.72 -17.43 13.72
CA GLU A 385 14.60 -17.17 14.86
C GLU A 385 15.04 -15.69 14.91
N GLU A 386 15.49 -15.14 13.77
CA GLU A 386 15.88 -13.72 13.67
C GLU A 386 14.72 -12.76 13.90
N LEU A 387 13.51 -13.08 13.42
CA LEU A 387 12.30 -12.30 13.72
C LEU A 387 11.97 -12.27 15.22
N LEU A 388 12.14 -13.39 15.94
CA LEU A 388 11.92 -13.45 17.38
C LEU A 388 12.93 -12.57 18.13
N ILE A 389 14.22 -12.65 17.78
CA ILE A 389 15.27 -11.81 18.36
C ILE A 389 14.96 -10.33 18.11
N VAL A 390 14.64 -9.94 16.87
CA VAL A 390 14.29 -8.55 16.51
C VAL A 390 13.03 -8.07 17.23
N ALA A 391 12.05 -8.93 17.48
CA ALA A 391 10.83 -8.57 18.22
C ALA A 391 11.10 -8.30 19.71
N GLU A 392 12.09 -8.95 20.31
CA GLU A 392 12.47 -8.74 21.72
C GLU A 392 13.49 -7.61 21.92
N THR A 393 14.55 -7.55 21.10
CA THR A 393 15.69 -6.64 21.32
C THR A 393 15.78 -5.48 20.33
N GLY A 394 14.94 -5.47 19.29
CA GLY A 394 15.12 -4.58 18.14
C GLY A 394 16.38 -4.92 17.32
N PHE A 395 16.66 -4.11 16.30
CA PHE A 395 17.92 -4.25 15.56
C PHE A 395 19.10 -3.65 16.34
N PRO A 396 20.23 -4.37 16.46
CA PRO A 396 21.38 -3.92 17.23
C PRO A 396 22.00 -2.64 16.64
N ALA A 397 22.64 -1.85 17.51
CA ALA A 397 23.43 -0.71 17.11
C ALA A 397 24.66 -1.17 16.31
N SER A 398 24.57 -1.17 14.98
CA SER A 398 25.67 -1.59 14.11
C SER A 398 26.93 -0.75 14.35
N VAL A 399 28.04 -1.42 14.64
CA VAL A 399 29.38 -0.82 14.54
C VAL A 399 29.71 -0.76 13.04
N LEU A 400 29.61 0.45 12.48
CA LEU A 400 30.14 0.91 11.18
C LEU A 400 30.43 -0.15 10.09
N GLU A 401 29.61 -0.12 9.04
CA GLU A 401 30.08 0.16 7.66
C GLU A 401 28.88 0.68 6.83
N PRO A 402 28.99 1.83 6.15
CA PRO A 402 27.91 2.35 5.30
C PRO A 402 27.87 1.61 3.96
N SER A 403 27.20 0.45 3.95
CA SER A 403 26.81 -0.23 2.70
C SER A 403 26.02 0.75 1.80
N PRO A 404 26.18 0.74 0.46
CA PRO A 404 25.56 1.74 -0.41
C PRO A 404 24.03 1.68 -0.31
N VAL A 405 23.45 2.65 0.39
CA VAL A 405 22.00 2.76 0.56
C VAL A 405 21.35 2.95 -0.81
N ARG A 406 20.81 1.86 -1.34
CA ARG A 406 19.92 1.88 -2.50
C ARG A 406 18.69 2.66 -2.06
N TYR A 407 18.58 3.91 -2.53
CA TYR A 407 17.48 4.82 -2.20
C TYR A 407 16.13 4.12 -2.45
N GLN A 408 15.52 3.62 -1.38
CA GLN A 408 14.11 3.28 -1.38
C GLN A 408 13.34 4.57 -1.06
N PRO A 409 12.32 4.94 -1.84
CA PRO A 409 11.43 6.03 -1.45
C PRO A 409 10.80 5.70 -0.10
N ARG A 410 10.93 6.59 0.89
CA ARG A 410 10.16 6.50 2.15
C ARG A 410 8.68 6.31 1.78
N MET A 411 8.09 5.18 2.19
CA MET A 411 6.65 4.97 2.05
C MET A 411 5.96 6.03 2.90
N ARG A 412 5.29 6.97 2.25
CA ARG A 412 4.55 8.05 2.93
C ARG A 412 3.42 7.45 3.74
N ARG A 413 3.28 7.92 4.97
CA ARG A 413 2.18 7.55 5.86
C ARG A 413 0.86 8.12 5.34
N VAL A 414 -0.23 7.40 5.55
CA VAL A 414 -1.56 7.81 5.09
C VAL A 414 -2.02 9.07 5.85
N GLU A 415 -1.58 9.17 7.09
CA GLU A 415 -1.76 10.28 8.02
C GLU A 415 -1.14 11.60 7.50
N GLU A 416 -0.15 11.56 6.59
CA GLU A 416 0.43 12.76 5.92
C GLU A 416 -0.59 13.51 5.04
N TYR A 417 -1.73 12.88 4.75
CA TYR A 417 -2.81 13.45 3.97
C TYR A 417 -3.98 13.96 4.84
N ALA A 418 -3.77 14.10 6.16
CA ALA A 418 -4.79 14.57 7.09
C ALA A 418 -5.40 15.93 6.68
N VAL A 419 -6.74 16.00 6.64
CA VAL A 419 -7.51 17.21 6.33
C VAL A 419 -8.56 17.50 7.40
N ASP A 420 -8.82 18.77 7.64
CA ASP A 420 -9.79 19.21 8.64
C ASP A 420 -11.22 19.28 8.06
N VAL A 421 -11.98 18.20 8.21
CA VAL A 421 -13.36 18.09 7.68
C VAL A 421 -14.36 18.78 8.61
N THR A 422 -15.32 19.54 8.07
CA THR A 422 -16.47 20.09 8.82
C THR A 422 -17.79 19.59 8.26
N LEU A 423 -18.83 19.53 9.09
CA LEU A 423 -20.16 19.05 8.70
C LEU A 423 -21.04 20.16 8.11
N ASP A 424 -21.81 19.85 7.06
CA ASP A 424 -22.73 20.82 6.47
C ASP A 424 -24.19 20.70 6.93
N GLY A 425 -24.58 21.57 7.87
CA GLY A 425 -25.94 21.68 8.39
C GLY A 425 -27.03 22.06 7.37
N HIS A 426 -26.66 22.55 6.18
CA HIS A 426 -27.63 22.75 5.11
C HIS A 426 -28.14 21.42 4.54
N THR A 427 -27.27 20.41 4.51
CA THR A 427 -27.57 19.04 4.04
C THR A 427 -28.16 18.14 5.12
N ALA A 428 -27.82 18.39 6.38
CA ALA A 428 -28.16 17.53 7.51
C ALA A 428 -29.67 17.25 7.63
N HIS A 429 -30.02 15.96 7.75
CA HIS A 429 -31.39 15.55 8.04
C HIS A 429 -31.93 16.23 9.31
N ALA A 430 -33.16 16.72 9.31
CA ALA A 430 -33.69 17.61 10.36
C ALA A 430 -33.88 16.98 11.77
N ARG A 431 -33.53 15.69 11.94
CA ARG A 431 -33.35 15.04 13.26
C ARG A 431 -31.90 15.08 13.77
N LEU A 432 -30.95 15.53 12.98
CA LEU A 432 -29.53 15.59 13.37
C LEU A 432 -29.26 16.85 14.18
N ILE A 433 -28.58 16.65 15.30
CA ILE A 433 -28.07 17.73 16.14
C ILE A 433 -26.56 17.76 15.87
N LEU A 434 -26.10 18.90 15.37
CA LEU A 434 -24.68 19.21 15.13
C LEU A 434 -24.13 19.98 16.33
N SER A 435 -22.83 19.83 16.60
CA SER A 435 -22.10 20.72 17.50
C SER A 435 -21.83 22.09 16.87
N GLU A 436 -21.50 23.07 17.70
CA GLU A 436 -21.17 24.45 17.28
C GLU A 436 -19.91 24.52 16.39
N ASP A 437 -18.92 23.66 16.66
CA ASP A 437 -17.70 23.50 15.86
C ASP A 437 -17.88 22.71 14.55
N LEU A 438 -19.09 22.20 14.31
CA LEU A 438 -19.43 21.34 13.17
C LEU A 438 -18.57 20.06 13.06
N LYS A 439 -17.99 19.56 14.15
CA LYS A 439 -17.22 18.30 14.19
C LYS A 439 -18.02 17.10 14.68
N SER A 440 -19.12 17.31 15.39
CA SER A 440 -19.90 16.25 16.04
C SER A 440 -21.34 16.19 15.51
N VAL A 441 -21.86 14.96 15.34
CA VAL A 441 -23.26 14.73 14.91
C VAL A 441 -23.92 13.56 15.62
N ARG A 442 -25.12 13.80 16.15
CA ARG A 442 -25.99 12.77 16.77
C ARG A 442 -27.43 12.84 16.29
N CYS A 443 -28.15 11.73 16.38
CA CYS A 443 -29.58 11.70 16.11
C CYS A 443 -30.37 12.12 17.35
N GLY A 444 -31.16 13.19 17.23
CA GLY A 444 -32.12 13.63 18.24
C GLY A 444 -33.46 12.89 18.16
N ASP A 445 -34.20 12.93 19.26
CA ASP A 445 -35.50 12.26 19.41
C ASP A 445 -36.62 12.95 18.61
N ARG A 446 -36.52 14.28 18.45
CA ARG A 446 -37.52 15.12 17.78
C ARG A 446 -37.01 15.61 16.42
N HIS A 447 -37.96 15.86 15.53
CA HIS A 447 -37.70 16.59 14.29
C HIS A 447 -37.57 18.07 14.62
N GLN A 448 -36.50 18.72 14.18
CA GLN A 448 -36.34 20.16 14.33
C GLN A 448 -37.18 20.91 13.26
N PRO A 449 -37.70 22.10 13.57
CA PRO A 449 -38.44 22.94 12.63
C PRO A 449 -37.47 23.69 11.69
N LEU A 450 -36.62 22.95 10.98
CA LEU A 450 -35.69 23.51 10.00
C LEU A 450 -36.39 23.70 8.65
N PRO A 451 -36.06 24.76 7.88
CA PRO A 451 -36.55 24.91 6.52
C PRO A 451 -36.03 23.76 5.64
N ASP A 452 -36.93 23.19 4.83
CA ASP A 452 -36.55 22.26 3.77
C ASP A 452 -35.85 23.00 2.63
N ASN A 453 -34.92 22.31 1.98
CA ASN A 453 -34.19 22.80 0.82
C ASN A 453 -33.80 21.58 -0.05
N PRO A 454 -33.44 21.75 -1.34
CA PRO A 454 -33.11 20.62 -2.22
C PRO A 454 -31.95 19.75 -1.72
N GLU A 455 -31.02 20.35 -0.99
CA GLU A 455 -29.79 19.74 -0.50
C GLU A 455 -29.96 18.92 0.79
N ARG A 456 -31.08 19.09 1.51
CA ARG A 456 -31.35 18.45 2.79
C ARG A 456 -31.85 17.01 2.63
N PHE A 457 -31.25 16.08 3.35
CA PHE A 457 -31.78 14.72 3.47
C PHE A 457 -33.12 14.68 4.21
N ASP A 458 -34.16 14.08 3.62
CA ASP A 458 -35.54 14.10 4.13
C ASP A 458 -35.96 12.82 4.88
N ARG A 459 -35.36 11.67 4.54
CA ARG A 459 -35.74 10.34 5.02
C ARG A 459 -34.61 9.58 5.71
N VAL A 460 -33.37 9.77 5.27
CA VAL A 460 -32.19 9.09 5.80
C VAL A 460 -31.49 10.03 6.78
N VAL A 461 -31.13 9.52 7.96
CA VAL A 461 -30.59 10.32 9.07
C VAL A 461 -29.08 10.50 8.90
N CYS A 462 -28.70 11.26 7.88
CA CYS A 462 -27.31 11.52 7.49
C CYS A 462 -27.03 13.00 7.16
N VAL A 463 -25.75 13.31 7.01
CA VAL A 463 -25.17 14.62 6.68
C VAL A 463 -23.89 14.38 5.86
N ILE A 464 -23.51 15.32 4.99
CA ILE A 464 -22.20 15.31 4.31
C ILE A 464 -21.26 16.38 4.86
N GLY A 465 -19.97 16.21 4.60
CA GLY A 465 -18.95 17.22 4.84
C GLY A 465 -19.17 18.46 3.96
N ARG A 466 -18.65 19.60 4.40
CA ARG A 466 -18.69 20.88 3.69
C ARG A 466 -17.66 20.95 2.56
N GLU A 467 -16.50 20.37 2.79
CA GLU A 467 -15.35 20.42 1.90
C GLU A 467 -15.49 19.37 0.77
N ALA A 468 -15.42 19.85 -0.47
CA ALA A 468 -15.49 19.00 -1.67
C ALA A 468 -14.11 18.43 -2.02
N ILE A 469 -14.01 17.11 -2.18
CA ILE A 469 -12.80 16.43 -2.67
C ILE A 469 -12.90 16.29 -4.18
N SER A 470 -12.05 17.02 -4.92
CA SER A 470 -12.04 17.06 -6.40
C SER A 470 -10.70 16.67 -7.03
N SER A 471 -9.66 16.48 -6.22
CA SER A 471 -8.30 16.06 -6.61
C SER A 471 -7.49 15.76 -5.36
N GLY A 472 -6.36 15.06 -5.51
CA GLY A 472 -5.39 14.80 -4.47
C GLY A 472 -5.72 13.65 -3.52
N ARG A 473 -4.93 13.59 -2.45
CA ARG A 473 -5.06 12.61 -1.37
C ARG A 473 -5.53 13.29 -0.09
N HIS A 474 -6.47 12.67 0.60
CA HIS A 474 -7.16 13.20 1.78
C HIS A 474 -7.36 12.10 2.82
N TYR A 475 -7.17 12.41 4.10
CA TYR A 475 -7.38 11.50 5.23
C TYR A 475 -8.11 12.20 6.37
N TRP A 476 -9.04 11.52 7.05
CA TRP A 476 -9.64 12.02 8.28
C TRP A 476 -10.06 10.86 9.20
N GLU A 477 -10.17 11.15 10.49
CA GLU A 477 -10.58 10.19 11.52
C GLU A 477 -11.94 10.55 12.12
N VAL A 478 -12.71 9.51 12.43
CA VAL A 478 -14.03 9.64 13.06
C VAL A 478 -14.11 8.71 14.26
N GLU A 479 -14.36 9.28 15.44
CA GLU A 479 -14.71 8.54 16.63
C GLU A 479 -16.13 7.97 16.52
N VAL A 480 -16.22 6.67 16.76
CA VAL A 480 -17.42 5.82 16.72
C VAL A 480 -17.65 5.10 18.04
N GLY A 481 -16.92 5.50 19.09
CA GLY A 481 -16.92 4.89 20.41
C GLY A 481 -18.34 4.72 20.99
N GLY A 482 -18.58 3.59 21.66
CA GLY A 482 -19.88 3.26 22.24
C GLY A 482 -20.98 2.88 21.23
N LYS A 483 -21.08 3.53 20.07
CA LYS A 483 -22.18 3.40 19.10
C LYS A 483 -22.47 1.97 18.63
N THR A 484 -23.75 1.64 18.43
CA THR A 484 -24.18 0.32 17.94
C THR A 484 -24.48 0.29 16.45
N ASP A 485 -24.79 1.44 15.84
CA ASP A 485 -25.17 1.56 14.44
C ASP A 485 -24.66 2.90 13.87
N TRP A 486 -24.05 2.87 12.68
CA TRP A 486 -23.62 4.04 11.92
C TRP A 486 -23.24 3.68 10.48
N ASP A 487 -23.10 4.71 9.62
CA ASP A 487 -22.44 4.60 8.31
C ASP A 487 -21.41 5.73 8.15
N LEU A 488 -20.22 5.40 7.64
CA LEU A 488 -19.09 6.32 7.44
C LEU A 488 -18.37 6.05 6.12
N GLY A 489 -18.06 7.10 5.37
CA GLY A 489 -17.28 6.99 4.14
C GLY A 489 -17.35 8.26 3.30
N VAL A 490 -17.57 8.12 2.00
CA VAL A 490 -17.75 9.23 1.05
C VAL A 490 -18.97 9.02 0.15
N ALA A 491 -19.47 10.11 -0.41
CA ALA A 491 -20.57 10.12 -1.37
C ALA A 491 -20.36 11.15 -2.48
N ARG A 492 -20.87 10.87 -3.69
CA ARG A 492 -20.83 11.77 -4.86
C ARG A 492 -21.59 13.07 -4.60
N GLN A 493 -21.22 14.14 -5.31
CA GLN A 493 -21.96 15.41 -5.29
C GLN A 493 -23.42 15.26 -5.72
N SER A 494 -23.67 14.47 -6.79
CA SER A 494 -24.96 14.30 -7.48
C SER A 494 -25.92 13.29 -6.87
N ILE A 495 -25.59 12.71 -5.70
CA ILE A 495 -26.44 11.73 -5.01
C ILE A 495 -27.87 12.21 -4.82
N ASN A 496 -28.83 11.30 -4.93
CA ASN A 496 -30.21 11.58 -4.55
C ASN A 496 -30.32 11.78 -3.04
N ARG A 497 -30.83 12.94 -2.62
CA ARG A 497 -31.01 13.29 -1.19
C ARG A 497 -32.46 13.15 -0.71
N LYS A 498 -33.41 12.81 -1.58
CA LYS A 498 -34.85 12.78 -1.28
C LYS A 498 -35.45 11.37 -1.39
N GLY A 499 -36.36 11.04 -0.49
CA GLY A 499 -37.07 9.75 -0.49
C GLY A 499 -36.17 8.56 -0.16
N LYS A 500 -36.46 7.39 -0.76
CA LYS A 500 -35.69 6.16 -0.52
C LYS A 500 -34.35 6.27 -1.27
N ILE A 501 -33.25 6.28 -0.52
CA ILE A 501 -31.90 6.23 -1.06
C ILE A 501 -31.46 4.77 -1.15
N GLU A 502 -30.91 4.38 -2.29
CA GLU A 502 -30.17 3.14 -2.49
C GLU A 502 -28.68 3.46 -2.37
N VAL A 503 -28.01 2.78 -1.44
CA VAL A 503 -26.65 3.14 -1.00
C VAL A 503 -25.68 2.08 -1.49
N THR A 504 -25.07 2.37 -2.64
CA THR A 504 -24.12 1.51 -3.36
C THR A 504 -23.10 2.37 -4.12
N PRO A 505 -21.90 1.85 -4.48
CA PRO A 505 -20.93 2.55 -5.33
C PRO A 505 -21.51 3.05 -6.65
N SER A 506 -22.37 2.23 -7.30
CA SER A 506 -23.07 2.57 -8.54
C SER A 506 -23.96 3.82 -8.41
N ASN A 507 -24.57 4.01 -7.24
CA ASN A 507 -25.36 5.19 -6.87
C ASN A 507 -24.52 6.29 -6.19
N GLY A 508 -23.19 6.16 -6.19
CA GLY A 508 -22.26 7.17 -5.68
C GLY A 508 -22.05 7.16 -4.17
N TYR A 509 -22.11 5.99 -3.51
CA TYR A 509 -21.86 5.83 -2.08
C TYR A 509 -20.80 4.76 -1.79
N TRP A 510 -19.72 5.15 -1.11
CA TRP A 510 -18.64 4.26 -0.69
C TRP A 510 -18.44 4.36 0.81
N PHE A 511 -19.10 3.48 1.58
CA PHE A 511 -19.06 3.53 3.04
C PHE A 511 -19.07 2.18 3.75
N LEU A 512 -18.50 2.20 4.95
CA LEU A 512 -18.56 1.16 5.96
C LEU A 512 -19.80 1.37 6.84
N SER A 513 -20.60 0.31 7.01
CA SER A 513 -21.74 0.26 7.92
C SER A 513 -21.40 -0.57 9.16
N LEU A 514 -21.71 -0.07 10.36
CA LEU A 514 -21.88 -0.89 11.57
C LEU A 514 -23.36 -1.11 11.83
N ARG A 515 -23.75 -2.36 12.13
CA ARG A 515 -25.09 -2.72 12.64
C ARG A 515 -24.99 -3.67 13.83
N ASP A 516 -26.00 -3.66 14.70
CA ASP A 516 -26.10 -4.56 15.87
C ASP A 516 -24.82 -4.62 16.74
N ARG A 517 -24.09 -3.50 16.87
CA ARG A 517 -22.81 -3.36 17.61
C ARG A 517 -21.61 -4.15 17.06
N LYS A 518 -21.80 -5.15 16.19
CA LYS A 518 -20.73 -6.09 15.76
C LYS A 518 -20.72 -6.47 14.28
N LYS A 519 -21.75 -6.15 13.50
CA LYS A 519 -21.83 -6.47 12.07
C LYS A 519 -21.25 -5.31 11.29
N TYR A 520 -20.03 -5.47 10.80
CA TYR A 520 -19.39 -4.52 9.89
C TYR A 520 -19.62 -5.00 8.46
N ALA A 521 -20.03 -4.11 7.56
CA ALA A 521 -20.21 -4.44 6.15
C ALA A 521 -19.97 -3.22 5.27
N PHE A 522 -19.31 -3.43 4.13
CA PHE A 522 -19.27 -2.46 3.04
C PHE A 522 -20.50 -2.60 2.16
N ARG A 523 -21.03 -1.47 1.70
CA ARG A 523 -22.19 -1.43 0.80
C ARG A 523 -21.85 -1.61 -0.68
N SER A 524 -20.87 -2.47 -0.96
CA SER A 524 -20.57 -2.97 -2.30
C SER A 524 -21.75 -3.74 -2.91
N GLU A 525 -21.65 -4.05 -4.20
CA GLU A 525 -22.57 -4.96 -4.90
C GLU A 525 -21.79 -6.21 -5.33
N PRO A 526 -22.00 -7.39 -4.69
CA PRO A 526 -22.79 -7.63 -3.49
C PRO A 526 -22.14 -7.03 -2.22
N SER A 527 -22.93 -6.89 -1.15
CA SER A 527 -22.46 -6.31 0.12
C SER A 527 -21.39 -7.20 0.74
N THR A 528 -20.23 -6.61 1.05
CA THR A 528 -19.08 -7.33 1.62
C THR A 528 -19.13 -7.26 3.14
N ASP A 529 -19.49 -8.35 3.80
CA ASP A 529 -19.39 -8.48 5.25
C ASP A 529 -17.91 -8.51 5.70
N VAL A 530 -17.62 -7.87 6.83
CA VAL A 530 -16.27 -7.67 7.36
C VAL A 530 -16.17 -8.23 8.78
N HIS A 531 -15.20 -9.13 9.01
CA HIS A 531 -14.91 -9.63 10.34
C HIS A 531 -13.77 -8.82 10.98
N LEU A 532 -14.09 -7.97 11.96
CA LEU A 532 -13.11 -7.21 12.72
C LEU A 532 -12.86 -7.87 14.08
N ASN A 533 -11.68 -8.46 14.25
CA ASN A 533 -11.25 -9.08 15.51
C ASN A 533 -11.14 -8.07 16.67
N LEU A 534 -10.74 -6.84 16.35
CA LEU A 534 -10.65 -5.72 17.29
C LEU A 534 -11.69 -4.67 16.91
N ARG A 535 -12.54 -4.27 17.87
CA ARG A 535 -13.60 -3.29 17.64
C ARG A 535 -13.03 -1.86 17.60
N PRO A 536 -13.03 -1.16 16.45
CA PRO A 536 -12.56 0.22 16.37
C PRO A 536 -13.39 1.14 17.29
N GLN A 537 -12.69 2.02 18.02
CA GLN A 537 -13.27 3.24 18.59
C GLN A 537 -13.14 4.41 17.62
N ARG A 538 -12.15 4.37 16.70
CA ARG A 538 -11.98 5.31 15.58
C ARG A 538 -11.85 4.60 14.24
N ILE A 539 -12.45 5.19 13.20
CA ILE A 539 -12.30 4.79 11.80
C ILE A 539 -11.52 5.90 11.08
N GLY A 540 -10.45 5.52 10.41
CA GLY A 540 -9.74 6.39 9.46
C GLY A 540 -10.30 6.16 8.05
N ILE A 541 -10.57 7.23 7.32
CA ILE A 541 -10.99 7.19 5.92
C ILE A 541 -9.95 7.95 5.10
N PHE A 542 -9.44 7.30 4.05
CA PHE A 542 -8.49 7.86 3.09
C PHE A 542 -9.10 7.85 1.69
N VAL A 543 -8.80 8.89 0.93
CA VAL A 543 -9.13 9.02 -0.49
C VAL A 543 -7.83 9.28 -1.28
N ASP A 544 -7.61 8.55 -2.37
CA ASP A 544 -6.70 8.96 -3.45
C ASP A 544 -7.56 9.21 -4.69
N PHE A 545 -7.83 10.48 -4.99
CA PHE A 545 -8.83 10.86 -5.98
C PHE A 545 -8.36 10.49 -7.40
N GLU A 546 -7.08 10.70 -7.72
CA GLU A 546 -6.50 10.35 -9.02
C GLU A 546 -6.48 8.85 -9.30
N LYS A 547 -6.31 8.02 -8.27
CA LYS A 547 -6.41 6.55 -8.38
C LYS A 547 -7.83 6.00 -8.25
N GLY A 548 -8.79 6.83 -7.83
CA GLY A 548 -10.16 6.38 -7.59
C GLY A 548 -10.32 5.51 -6.34
N GLN A 549 -9.46 5.65 -5.33
CA GLN A 549 -9.44 4.78 -4.15
C GLN A 549 -10.14 5.42 -2.94
N VAL A 550 -10.92 4.62 -2.21
CA VAL A 550 -11.42 4.95 -0.85
C VAL A 550 -11.02 3.84 0.12
N SER A 551 -10.05 4.09 0.98
CA SER A 551 -9.51 3.12 1.94
C SER A 551 -9.99 3.39 3.37
N PHE A 552 -10.26 2.33 4.12
CA PHE A 552 -10.76 2.38 5.49
C PHE A 552 -9.78 1.71 6.44
N TYR A 553 -9.60 2.28 7.63
CA TYR A 553 -8.62 1.85 8.63
C TYR A 553 -9.25 1.74 10.01
N ASN A 554 -8.87 0.71 10.76
CA ASN A 554 -9.05 0.64 12.20
C ASN A 554 -7.85 1.36 12.83
N VAL A 555 -8.04 2.62 13.22
CA VAL A 555 -6.96 3.49 13.69
C VAL A 555 -6.33 2.94 14.98
N ASP A 556 -7.17 2.44 15.89
CA ASP A 556 -6.73 1.98 17.21
C ASP A 556 -5.89 0.70 17.10
N ALA A 557 -6.17 -0.15 16.10
CA ALA A 557 -5.37 -1.33 15.79
C ALA A 557 -4.24 -1.08 14.77
N LYS A 558 -4.19 0.11 14.14
CA LYS A 558 -3.30 0.45 13.01
C LYS A 558 -3.39 -0.54 11.83
N ILE A 559 -4.61 -1.01 11.54
CA ILE A 559 -4.87 -2.04 10.52
C ILE A 559 -5.75 -1.47 9.40
N HIS A 560 -5.36 -1.73 8.15
CA HIS A 560 -6.21 -1.55 6.97
C HIS A 560 -7.39 -2.51 7.00
N ILE A 561 -8.59 -2.00 6.73
CA ILE A 561 -9.83 -2.78 6.71
C ILE A 561 -10.17 -3.21 5.28
N TYR A 562 -10.21 -2.26 4.35
CA TYR A 562 -10.66 -2.46 2.97
C TYR A 562 -10.38 -1.23 2.11
N THR A 563 -10.38 -1.39 0.79
CA THR A 563 -10.31 -0.30 -0.19
C THR A 563 -11.35 -0.54 -1.29
N PHE A 564 -12.19 0.47 -1.56
CA PHE A 564 -12.94 0.55 -2.81
C PHE A 564 -12.02 1.10 -3.91
N GLU A 565 -12.17 0.59 -5.12
CA GLU A 565 -11.61 1.17 -6.33
C GLU A 565 -12.77 1.53 -7.29
N ASP A 566 -12.81 2.77 -7.75
CA ASP A 566 -13.85 3.31 -8.63
C ASP A 566 -13.25 4.38 -9.56
N THR A 567 -14.06 5.17 -10.25
CA THR A 567 -13.60 6.34 -11.02
C THR A 567 -14.44 7.56 -10.69
N PHE A 568 -13.87 8.48 -9.91
CA PHE A 568 -14.53 9.72 -9.55
C PHE A 568 -14.60 10.66 -10.76
N SER A 569 -15.82 10.88 -11.25
CA SER A 569 -16.12 11.74 -12.40
C SER A 569 -16.63 13.14 -12.01
N GLU A 570 -16.79 13.38 -10.70
CA GLU A 570 -17.15 14.65 -10.08
C GLU A 570 -16.62 14.67 -8.64
N CYS A 571 -16.84 15.78 -7.93
CA CYS A 571 -16.44 15.88 -6.52
C CYS A 571 -17.13 14.84 -5.63
N ILE A 572 -16.41 14.33 -4.65
CA ILE A 572 -16.96 13.50 -3.57
C ILE A 572 -16.85 14.24 -2.24
N PHE A 573 -17.74 13.92 -1.30
CA PHE A 573 -17.83 14.54 0.01
C PHE A 573 -17.74 13.47 1.09
N PRO A 574 -17.08 13.73 2.23
CA PRO A 574 -17.20 12.91 3.42
C PRO A 574 -18.67 12.69 3.81
N PHE A 575 -19.05 11.47 4.20
CA PHE A 575 -20.43 11.07 4.49
C PHE A 575 -20.57 10.49 5.89
N PHE A 576 -21.57 10.96 6.64
CA PHE A 576 -21.78 10.60 8.04
C PHE A 576 -23.26 10.28 8.33
N SER A 577 -23.50 9.11 8.94
CA SER A 577 -24.82 8.66 9.40
C SER A 577 -24.68 8.13 10.83
N PRO A 578 -25.07 8.86 11.87
CA PRO A 578 -25.04 8.35 13.25
C PRO A 578 -26.13 7.29 13.52
N CYS A 579 -26.98 6.99 12.52
CA CYS A 579 -28.20 6.18 12.63
C CYS A 579 -29.18 6.66 13.71
N THR A 580 -30.35 6.02 13.81
CA THR A 580 -31.39 6.38 14.80
C THR A 580 -31.20 5.68 16.13
N ASN A 581 -31.36 6.39 17.25
CA ASN A 581 -31.35 5.82 18.60
C ASN A 581 -32.68 5.11 19.00
N LYS A 582 -33.27 4.30 18.12
CA LYS A 582 -34.55 3.61 18.41
C LYS A 582 -34.47 2.60 19.57
N SER A 583 -33.27 2.07 19.84
CA SER A 583 -33.00 1.08 20.87
C SER A 583 -32.63 1.67 22.25
N GLY A 584 -32.44 3.00 22.33
CA GLY A 584 -31.87 3.66 23.51
C GLY A 584 -30.39 3.33 23.76
N LYS A 585 -29.68 2.76 22.78
CA LYS A 585 -28.28 2.26 22.89
C LYS A 585 -27.34 2.83 21.84
N ASN A 586 -27.74 3.90 21.14
CA ASN A 586 -26.99 4.54 20.07
C ASN A 586 -27.13 6.08 20.10
N ASP A 587 -27.20 6.65 21.30
CA ASP A 587 -27.30 8.10 21.58
C ASP A 587 -26.00 8.86 21.29
N GLY A 588 -24.86 8.19 21.46
CA GLY A 588 -23.52 8.76 21.23
C GLY A 588 -23.33 9.37 19.83
N PRO A 589 -22.64 10.51 19.72
CA PRO A 589 -22.35 11.17 18.46
C PRO A 589 -21.29 10.41 17.64
N LEU A 590 -21.24 10.69 16.35
CA LEU A 590 -20.00 10.58 15.56
C LEU A 590 -19.21 11.88 15.77
N ILE A 591 -17.89 11.78 15.99
CA ILE A 591 -17.03 12.95 16.21
C ILE A 591 -15.85 12.89 15.22
N ILE A 592 -15.69 13.92 14.39
CA ILE A 592 -14.50 14.10 13.56
C ILE A 592 -13.37 14.53 14.48
N THR A 593 -12.30 13.74 14.55
CA THR A 593 -11.17 13.99 15.46
C THR A 593 -9.96 14.57 14.73
N PRO A 594 -9.23 15.53 15.32
CA PRO A 594 -7.96 15.97 14.74
C PRO A 594 -6.96 14.80 14.70
N VAL A 595 -6.28 14.64 13.56
CA VAL A 595 -5.23 13.63 13.40
C VAL A 595 -3.98 14.13 14.13
N ASN A 596 -3.84 13.70 15.39
CA ASN A 596 -2.75 14.12 16.24
C ASN A 596 -1.43 13.45 15.85
N TRP A 597 -0.47 14.27 15.42
CA TRP A 597 0.93 13.89 15.24
C TRP A 597 1.57 13.62 16.62
N THR A 598 1.69 12.35 16.98
CA THR A 598 2.74 11.91 17.88
C THR A 598 3.97 11.58 17.03
N GLU A 599 4.93 12.50 17.03
CA GLU A 599 6.30 12.27 16.53
C GLU A 599 6.96 11.08 17.26
#